data_AF-A0A1I8AMR9-F1
#
_entry.id   AF-A0A1I8AMR9-F1
#
_cell.length_a   1.000
_cell.length_b   1.000
_cell.length_c   1.000
_cell.angle_alpha   90.00
_cell.angle_beta   90.00
_cell.angle_gamma   90.00
#
_symmetry.space_group_name_H-M   'P 1'
#
loop_
_entity.id
_entity.type
_entity.pdbx_description
1 polymer ?
#
loop_
_entity_poly.entity_id
_entity_poly.type
_entity_poly.pdbx_seq_one_letter_code
_entity_poly.pdbx_strand_id
1 'polypeptide(L)'
;MADTPDVPWLSKKGTETLDRFKVWMPFLFISGFLLTIAIAVSGAWMAYRYGRFDTSKPCDTDAYLDKAYLFNERQLSQFNYELREWIRGSESIFGLQAYQLSRDRFSEILENLFKKGEAIQKELSQSEDKEYRRKMFHIARTERDIKKVGAAIERYLKSLAMDRALVLQKFLVNFIGYPEEDAVARVNGFLVPFELKISQLKKMVPLEHHEQIDGYWTDLKRNTTPGILKLCLPKNVRAEEIVNIYKKMTELRVAKCAPLGEDSQKGEWPLSACILVAFMAWIGILLPIFFRLMEYSSDLLPSKSNIYTERT
;
A
#
# COMPACT_ATOMS: atom_id res chain seq x y z
N MET A 1 -53.77 23.65 64.90
CA MET A 1 -54.26 22.82 63.79
C MET A 1 -54.36 23.72 62.58
N ALA A 2 -53.44 23.55 61.63
CA ALA A 2 -53.46 24.27 60.37
C ALA A 2 -53.54 23.19 59.29
N ASP A 3 -54.71 23.06 58.67
CA ASP A 3 -54.95 22.15 57.55
C ASP A 3 -54.23 22.71 56.31
N THR A 4 -53.21 21.99 55.87
CA THR A 4 -52.60 22.23 54.56
C THR A 4 -53.55 21.73 53.47
N PRO A 5 -53.90 22.55 52.48
CA PRO A 5 -54.80 22.14 51.41
C PRO A 5 -54.09 21.14 50.49
N ASP A 6 -54.74 19.99 50.28
CA ASP A 6 -54.36 19.02 49.26
C ASP A 6 -54.50 19.64 47.88
N VAL A 7 -53.42 19.59 47.10
CA VAL A 7 -53.30 20.17 45.75
C VAL A 7 -53.28 19.01 44.74
N PRO A 8 -54.42 18.60 44.14
CA PRO A 8 -54.53 17.33 43.39
C PRO A 8 -53.99 17.39 41.95
N TRP A 9 -53.62 18.57 41.45
CA TRP A 9 -53.32 18.78 40.02
C TRP A 9 -51.85 18.55 39.61
N LEU A 10 -50.94 18.29 40.57
CA LEU A 10 -49.52 18.07 40.26
C LEU A 10 -49.18 16.63 39.83
N SER A 11 -50.06 15.65 40.05
CA SER A 11 -49.75 14.23 39.81
C SER A 11 -49.89 13.78 38.34
N LYS A 12 -50.81 14.37 37.58
CA LYS A 12 -51.20 13.80 36.26
C LYS A 12 -50.27 14.16 35.08
N LYS A 13 -49.50 15.26 35.16
CA LYS A 13 -48.57 15.66 34.09
C LYS A 13 -47.26 14.85 34.08
N GLY A 14 -46.90 14.24 35.21
CA GLY A 14 -45.67 13.43 35.32
C GLY A 14 -45.74 12.08 34.61
N THR A 15 -46.93 11.48 34.53
CA THR A 15 -47.09 10.14 33.95
C THR A 15 -47.07 10.15 32.41
N GLU A 16 -47.66 11.15 31.77
CA GLU A 16 -47.68 11.25 30.29
C GLU A 16 -46.33 11.60 29.66
N THR A 17 -45.44 12.24 30.43
CA THR A 17 -44.07 12.56 29.97
C THR A 17 -43.15 11.35 30.04
N LEU A 18 -43.34 10.49 31.05
CA LEU A 18 -42.58 9.25 31.23
C LEU A 18 -42.86 8.21 30.13
N ASP A 19 -44.13 8.06 29.73
CA ASP A 19 -44.52 7.09 28.70
C ASP A 19 -44.03 7.49 27.30
N ARG A 20 -44.00 8.80 26.99
CA ARG A 20 -43.35 9.27 25.76
C ARG A 20 -41.87 8.94 25.77
N PHE A 21 -41.17 9.13 26.89
CA PHE A 21 -39.73 8.86 26.96
C PHE A 21 -39.38 7.40 26.68
N LYS A 22 -40.18 6.44 27.16
CA LYS A 22 -39.99 5.00 26.90
C LYS A 22 -40.10 4.62 25.42
N VAL A 23 -40.96 5.29 24.66
CA VAL A 23 -41.14 5.01 23.23
C VAL A 23 -39.97 5.54 22.40
N TRP A 24 -39.45 6.73 22.72
CA TRP A 24 -38.40 7.37 21.92
C TRP A 24 -36.98 6.87 22.24
N MET A 25 -36.74 6.43 23.48
CA MET A 25 -35.43 5.95 23.91
C MET A 25 -34.81 4.85 23.02
N PRO A 26 -35.52 3.77 22.62
CA PRO A 26 -34.94 2.76 21.73
C PRO A 26 -34.62 3.32 20.33
N PHE A 27 -35.42 4.24 19.80
CA PHE A 27 -35.12 4.87 18.50
C PHE A 27 -33.87 5.76 18.57
N LEU A 28 -33.71 6.54 19.64
CA LEU A 28 -32.50 7.33 19.86
C LEU A 28 -31.27 6.44 20.04
N PHE A 29 -31.41 5.32 20.73
CA PHE A 29 -30.34 4.35 20.92
C PHE A 29 -29.93 3.69 19.59
N ILE A 30 -30.89 3.20 18.81
CA ILE A 30 -30.64 2.60 17.48
C ILE A 30 -30.02 3.63 16.53
N SER A 31 -30.55 4.85 16.51
CA SER A 31 -30.02 5.93 15.67
C SER A 31 -28.56 6.28 16.03
N GLY A 32 -28.26 6.44 17.33
CA GLY A 32 -26.89 6.67 17.80
C GLY A 32 -25.95 5.50 17.52
N PHE A 33 -26.45 4.26 17.61
CA PHE A 33 -25.72 3.04 17.27
C PHE A 33 -25.34 3.00 15.79
N LEU A 34 -26.29 3.30 14.89
CA LEU A 34 -26.02 3.35 13.46
C LEU A 34 -25.06 4.49 13.08
N LEU A 35 -25.20 5.66 13.69
CA LEU A 35 -24.32 6.81 13.45
C LEU A 35 -22.87 6.49 13.83
N THR A 36 -22.68 5.83 14.97
CA THR A 36 -21.33 5.49 15.45
C THR A 36 -20.67 4.40 14.62
N ILE A 37 -21.43 3.40 14.13
CA ILE A 37 -20.94 2.45 13.11
C ILE A 37 -20.52 3.19 11.83
N ALA A 38 -21.35 4.12 11.34
CA ALA A 38 -21.04 4.88 10.13
C ALA A 38 -19.74 5.69 10.28
N ILE A 39 -19.53 6.32 11.44
CA ILE A 39 -18.30 7.07 11.76
C ILE A 39 -17.10 6.11 11.82
N ALA A 40 -17.23 4.97 12.49
CA ALA A 40 -16.15 3.98 12.62
C ALA A 40 -15.73 3.41 11.25
N VAL A 41 -16.70 3.02 10.43
CA VAL A 41 -16.46 2.52 9.07
C VAL A 41 -15.86 3.62 8.19
N SER A 42 -16.35 4.86 8.28
CA SER A 42 -15.79 5.98 7.51
C SER A 42 -14.36 6.33 7.94
N GLY A 43 -14.07 6.29 9.25
CA GLY A 43 -12.74 6.50 9.80
C GLY A 43 -11.77 5.39 9.38
N ALA A 44 -12.19 4.13 9.45
CA ALA A 44 -11.41 2.99 8.96
C ALA A 44 -11.16 3.07 7.45
N TRP A 45 -12.18 3.45 6.67
CA TRP A 45 -12.06 3.66 5.23
C TRP A 45 -11.11 4.81 4.89
N MET A 46 -11.19 5.93 5.61
CA MET A 46 -10.27 7.07 5.45
C MET A 46 -8.85 6.67 5.84
N ALA A 47 -8.64 6.04 7.00
CA ALA A 47 -7.32 5.56 7.42
C ALA A 47 -6.74 4.56 6.41
N TYR A 48 -7.56 3.67 5.87
CA TYR A 48 -7.17 2.76 4.80
C TYR A 48 -6.79 3.49 3.50
N ARG A 49 -7.56 4.51 3.11
CA ARG A 49 -7.29 5.37 1.94
C ARG A 49 -6.03 6.21 2.10
N TYR A 50 -5.77 6.74 3.30
CA TYR A 50 -4.57 7.52 3.62
C TYR A 50 -3.33 6.64 3.82
N GLY A 51 -3.53 5.42 4.34
CA GLY A 51 -2.48 4.41 4.46
C GLY A 51 -2.09 3.82 3.10
N ARG A 52 -3.05 3.72 2.17
CA ARG A 52 -2.72 3.59 0.75
C ARG A 52 -2.10 4.88 0.27
N PHE A 53 -1.02 4.74 -0.49
CA PHE A 53 -0.38 5.91 -1.05
C PHE A 53 -1.36 6.69 -1.89
N ASP A 54 -1.40 7.98 -1.60
CA ASP A 54 -2.04 8.96 -2.43
C ASP A 54 -1.52 8.81 -3.86
N THR A 55 -2.33 8.32 -4.79
CA THR A 55 -1.99 8.23 -6.22
C THR A 55 -2.23 9.54 -6.95
N SER A 56 -2.65 10.61 -6.24
CA SER A 56 -2.85 11.90 -6.88
C SER A 56 -1.54 12.45 -7.46
N LYS A 57 -1.66 13.11 -8.61
CA LYS A 57 -0.54 13.81 -9.25
C LYS A 57 -0.13 14.98 -8.35
N PRO A 58 1.15 15.07 -7.91
CA PRO A 58 1.64 16.25 -7.21
C PRO A 58 1.48 17.50 -8.09
N CYS A 59 1.18 18.65 -7.47
CA CYS A 59 1.10 19.92 -8.22
C CYS A 59 2.46 20.35 -8.78
N ASP A 60 3.56 19.95 -8.14
CA ASP A 60 4.92 20.20 -8.60
C ASP A 60 5.41 19.05 -9.52
N THR A 61 5.92 19.44 -10.69
CA THR A 61 6.49 18.53 -11.67
C THR A 61 7.70 17.78 -11.13
N ASP A 62 8.48 18.40 -10.24
CA ASP A 62 9.66 17.75 -9.66
C ASP A 62 9.27 16.71 -8.61
N ALA A 63 8.27 17.02 -7.78
CA ALA A 63 7.71 16.10 -6.78
C ALA A 63 7.06 14.86 -7.42
N TYR A 64 6.55 15.00 -8.66
CA TYR A 64 5.99 13.89 -9.42
C TYR A 64 6.99 12.74 -9.61
N LEU A 65 8.22 13.03 -10.04
CA LEU A 65 9.18 11.96 -10.31
C LEU A 65 9.67 11.31 -9.02
N ASP A 66 9.90 12.11 -7.97
CA ASP A 66 10.31 11.56 -6.68
C ASP A 66 9.22 10.60 -6.14
N LYS A 67 7.95 10.99 -6.30
CA LYS A 67 6.80 10.13 -5.99
C LYS A 67 6.78 8.88 -6.88
N ALA A 68 6.92 9.00 -8.20
CA ALA A 68 6.94 7.87 -9.12
C ALA A 68 8.09 6.89 -8.81
N TYR A 69 9.26 7.40 -8.45
CA TYR A 69 10.41 6.61 -8.05
C TYR A 69 10.16 5.83 -6.76
N LEU A 70 9.59 6.47 -5.74
CA LEU A 70 9.19 5.81 -4.49
C LEU A 70 8.17 4.69 -4.74
N PHE A 71 7.20 4.93 -5.62
CA PHE A 71 6.25 3.90 -6.04
C PHE A 71 6.94 2.72 -6.72
N ASN A 72 7.86 2.99 -7.65
CA ASN A 72 8.63 1.95 -8.33
C ASN A 72 9.49 1.14 -7.34
N GLU A 73 10.12 1.78 -6.35
CA GLU A 73 10.88 1.08 -5.31
C GLU A 73 9.99 0.14 -4.49
N ARG A 74 8.79 0.58 -4.08
CA ARG A 74 7.85 -0.29 -3.34
C ARG A 74 7.32 -1.43 -4.21
N GLN A 75 7.00 -1.17 -5.48
CA GLN A 75 6.59 -2.21 -6.44
C GLN A 75 7.69 -3.25 -6.64
N LEU A 76 8.95 -2.82 -6.81
CA LEU A 76 10.10 -3.72 -6.87
C LEU A 76 10.29 -4.50 -5.57
N SER A 77 10.10 -3.86 -4.42
CA SER A 77 10.18 -4.50 -3.10
C SER A 77 9.14 -5.62 -2.96
N GLN A 78 7.89 -5.36 -3.34
CA GLN A 78 6.82 -6.36 -3.36
C GLN A 78 7.11 -7.48 -4.35
N PHE A 79 7.54 -7.15 -5.57
CA PHE A 79 7.93 -8.13 -6.58
C PHE A 79 9.05 -9.05 -6.07
N ASN A 80 10.06 -8.48 -5.40
CA ASN A 80 11.18 -9.23 -4.82
C ASN A 80 10.75 -10.16 -3.69
N TYR A 81 9.81 -9.71 -2.86
CA TYR A 81 9.26 -10.51 -1.77
C TYR A 81 8.57 -11.77 -2.31
N GLU A 82 7.66 -11.60 -3.27
CA GLU A 82 6.90 -12.70 -3.88
C GLU A 82 7.82 -13.69 -4.61
N LEU A 83 8.80 -13.17 -5.35
CA LEU A 83 9.84 -13.97 -5.98
C LEU A 83 10.62 -14.79 -4.95
N ARG A 84 11.03 -14.18 -3.84
CA ARG A 84 11.82 -14.85 -2.81
C ARG A 84 11.04 -15.94 -2.09
N GLU A 85 9.77 -15.70 -1.76
CA GLU A 85 8.93 -16.69 -1.11
C GLU A 85 8.67 -17.89 -2.02
N TRP A 86 8.44 -17.64 -3.32
CA TRP A 86 8.36 -18.71 -4.31
C TRP A 86 9.67 -19.49 -4.44
N ILE A 87 10.84 -18.82 -4.52
CA ILE A 87 12.14 -19.49 -4.58
C ILE A 87 12.34 -20.42 -3.37
N ARG A 88 11.95 -19.99 -2.18
CA ARG A 88 12.05 -20.77 -0.94
C ARG A 88 11.12 -21.99 -0.88
N GLY A 89 10.13 -22.08 -1.78
CA GLY A 89 9.04 -23.04 -1.65
C GLY A 89 8.16 -22.77 -0.43
N SER A 90 8.20 -21.53 0.08
CA SER A 90 7.49 -21.07 1.26
C SER A 90 6.17 -20.46 0.81
N GLU A 91 5.16 -21.27 0.52
CA GLU A 91 3.79 -20.80 0.61
C GLU A 91 3.21 -21.30 1.92
N SER A 92 3.13 -20.42 2.91
CA SER A 92 2.23 -20.59 4.05
C SER A 92 0.95 -19.81 3.74
N ILE A 93 0.07 -20.41 2.94
CA ILE A 93 -1.31 -19.92 2.86
C ILE A 93 -2.04 -20.55 4.04
N PHE A 94 -2.30 -19.75 5.09
CA PHE A 94 -3.05 -20.15 6.29
C PHE A 94 -2.50 -21.33 7.11
N GLY A 95 -1.17 -21.49 7.19
CA GLY A 95 -0.57 -22.51 8.06
C GLY A 95 -0.81 -23.97 7.62
N LEU A 96 -1.40 -24.19 6.45
CA LEU A 96 -1.45 -25.49 5.79
C LEU A 96 -0.28 -25.59 4.82
N GLN A 97 0.41 -26.73 4.86
CA GLN A 97 1.56 -27.03 4.02
C GLN A 97 1.17 -26.91 2.53
N ALA A 98 1.62 -25.84 1.86
CA ALA A 98 1.21 -25.59 0.49
C ALA A 98 1.94 -26.51 -0.49
N TYR A 99 1.20 -26.94 -1.51
CA TYR A 99 1.75 -27.53 -2.72
C TYR A 99 2.71 -26.54 -3.39
N GLN A 100 3.83 -27.05 -3.91
CA GLN A 100 4.79 -26.25 -4.65
C GLN A 100 4.10 -25.61 -5.87
N LEU A 101 4.00 -24.27 -5.87
CA LEU A 101 3.37 -23.54 -6.95
C LEU A 101 4.14 -23.75 -8.27
N SER A 102 3.43 -24.18 -9.32
CA SER A 102 4.02 -24.37 -10.64
C SER A 102 4.61 -23.06 -11.19
N ARG A 103 5.61 -23.18 -12.08
CA ARG A 103 6.26 -22.03 -12.72
C ARG A 103 5.24 -21.14 -13.44
N ASP A 104 4.32 -21.75 -14.19
CA ASP A 104 3.30 -21.04 -14.95
C ASP A 104 2.35 -20.24 -14.05
N ARG A 105 1.86 -20.87 -12.97
CA ARG A 105 0.95 -20.21 -12.03
C ARG A 105 1.65 -19.09 -11.27
N PHE A 106 2.92 -19.28 -10.90
CA PHE A 106 3.69 -18.22 -10.28
C PHE A 106 3.99 -17.06 -11.25
N SER A 107 4.29 -17.38 -12.51
CA SER A 107 4.43 -16.37 -13.57
C SER A 107 3.16 -15.53 -13.71
N GLU A 108 1.97 -16.12 -13.62
CA GLU A 108 0.70 -15.39 -13.65
C GLU A 108 0.54 -14.44 -12.45
N ILE A 109 0.94 -14.87 -11.24
CA ILE A 109 0.93 -14.02 -10.04
C ILE A 109 1.85 -12.81 -10.24
N LEU A 110 3.10 -13.04 -10.68
CA LEU A 110 4.04 -11.95 -10.92
C LEU A 110 3.60 -11.04 -12.08
N GLU A 111 2.99 -11.58 -13.14
CA GLU A 111 2.41 -10.81 -14.25
C GLU A 111 1.29 -9.89 -13.75
N ASN A 112 0.43 -10.36 -12.85
CA ASN A 112 -0.62 -9.55 -12.25
C ASN A 112 -0.06 -8.42 -11.37
N LEU A 113 1.00 -8.69 -10.60
CA LEU A 113 1.72 -7.66 -9.84
C LEU A 113 2.37 -6.63 -10.74
N PHE A 114 3.05 -7.10 -11.80
CA PHE A 114 3.65 -6.26 -12.83
C PHE A 114 2.60 -5.34 -13.48
N LYS A 115 1.47 -5.90 -13.95
CA LYS A 115 0.37 -5.13 -14.56
C LYS A 115 -0.22 -4.10 -13.60
N LYS A 116 -0.36 -4.44 -12.31
CA LYS A 116 -0.84 -3.51 -11.29
C LYS A 116 0.15 -2.35 -11.08
N GLY A 117 1.45 -2.65 -10.98
CA GLY A 117 2.50 -1.63 -10.88
C GLY A 117 2.55 -0.72 -12.12
N GLU A 118 2.48 -1.31 -13.31
CA GLU A 118 2.43 -0.57 -14.58
C GLU A 118 1.19 0.32 -14.68
N ALA A 119 0.02 -0.16 -14.25
CA ALA A 119 -1.21 0.63 -14.23
C ALA A 119 -1.09 1.84 -13.31
N ILE A 120 -0.53 1.67 -12.10
CA ILE A 120 -0.30 2.78 -11.16
C ILE A 120 0.70 3.78 -11.76
N GLN A 121 1.78 3.31 -12.40
CA GLN A 121 2.73 4.19 -13.06
C GLN A 121 2.10 4.96 -14.24
N LYS A 122 1.21 4.33 -15.00
CA LYS A 122 0.43 4.99 -16.06
C LYS A 122 -0.54 6.03 -15.49
N GLU A 123 -1.22 5.71 -14.39
CA GLU A 123 -2.13 6.62 -13.70
C GLU A 123 -1.39 7.85 -13.16
N LEU A 124 -0.22 7.64 -12.55
CA LEU A 124 0.65 8.71 -12.08
C LEU A 124 1.13 9.58 -13.25
N SER A 125 1.55 8.95 -14.36
CA SER A 125 2.11 9.67 -15.50
C SER A 125 1.10 10.42 -16.37
N GLN A 126 -0.20 10.08 -16.31
CA GLN A 126 -1.29 10.69 -17.07
C GLN A 126 -0.95 10.97 -18.56
N SER A 127 -0.03 10.19 -19.17
CA SER A 127 0.55 10.30 -20.53
C SER A 127 1.81 11.17 -20.75
N GLU A 128 2.34 11.88 -19.75
CA GLU A 128 3.43 12.87 -19.91
C GLU A 128 4.87 12.34 -19.71
N ASP A 129 5.09 11.06 -19.39
CA ASP A 129 6.43 10.55 -19.04
C ASP A 129 7.52 10.80 -20.11
N LYS A 130 7.15 10.82 -21.39
CA LYS A 130 8.07 11.16 -22.50
C LYS A 130 8.33 12.66 -22.60
N GLU A 131 7.35 13.50 -22.26
CA GLU A 131 7.49 14.94 -22.25
C GLU A 131 8.33 15.40 -21.05
N TYR A 132 8.04 14.85 -19.87
CA TYR A 132 8.82 15.12 -18.67
C TYR A 132 10.30 14.75 -18.84
N ARG A 133 10.61 13.57 -19.40
CA ARG A 133 12.00 13.20 -19.70
C ARG A 133 12.65 14.14 -20.69
N ARG A 134 11.93 14.61 -21.70
CA ARG A 134 12.41 15.64 -22.63
C ARG A 134 12.68 16.96 -21.90
N LYS A 135 11.83 17.37 -20.96
CA LYS A 135 12.01 18.56 -20.12
C LYS A 135 13.25 18.45 -19.24
N MET A 136 13.44 17.34 -18.52
CA MET A 136 14.64 17.13 -17.69
C MET A 136 15.92 17.08 -18.53
N PHE A 137 15.86 16.42 -19.69
CA PHE A 137 16.95 16.39 -20.64
C PHE A 137 17.27 17.79 -21.20
N HIS A 138 16.25 18.63 -21.41
CA HIS A 138 16.43 20.01 -21.83
C HIS A 138 17.05 20.88 -20.72
N ILE A 139 16.58 20.76 -19.48
CA ILE A 139 17.14 21.47 -18.31
C ILE A 139 18.62 21.12 -18.14
N ALA A 140 18.98 19.83 -18.21
CA ALA A 140 20.37 19.39 -18.11
C ALA A 140 21.28 19.96 -19.21
N ARG A 141 20.70 20.41 -20.34
CA ARG A 141 21.43 20.98 -21.48
C ARG A 141 21.55 22.50 -21.43
N THR A 142 20.52 23.21 -20.97
CA THR A 142 20.43 24.68 -21.11
C THR A 142 20.71 25.45 -19.82
N GLU A 143 20.56 24.81 -18.67
CA GLU A 143 20.78 25.44 -17.37
C GLU A 143 22.27 25.59 -17.06
N ARG A 144 22.64 26.69 -16.41
CA ARG A 144 24.03 27.00 -16.03
C ARG A 144 24.31 26.74 -14.55
N ASP A 145 23.27 26.69 -13.73
CA ASP A 145 23.40 26.35 -12.32
C ASP A 145 23.72 24.85 -12.17
N ILE A 146 24.96 24.58 -11.76
CA ILE A 146 25.50 23.23 -11.55
C ILE A 146 24.59 22.40 -10.63
N LYS A 147 23.96 23.02 -9.61
CA LYS A 147 23.07 22.29 -8.68
C LYS A 147 21.80 21.84 -9.37
N LYS A 148 21.21 22.70 -10.20
CA LYS A 148 19.99 22.38 -10.97
C LYS A 148 20.27 21.35 -12.06
N VAL A 149 21.42 21.46 -12.74
CA VAL A 149 21.88 20.46 -13.72
C VAL A 149 22.06 19.11 -13.05
N GLY A 150 22.74 19.06 -11.90
CA GLY A 150 22.90 17.83 -11.11
C GLY A 150 21.57 17.18 -10.71
N ALA A 151 20.63 17.96 -10.19
CA ALA A 151 19.30 17.46 -9.84
C ALA A 151 18.51 16.94 -11.06
N ALA A 152 18.57 17.65 -12.20
CA ALA A 152 17.92 17.22 -13.43
C ALA A 152 18.54 15.91 -13.98
N ILE A 153 19.87 15.76 -13.91
CA ILE A 153 20.58 14.53 -14.26
C ILE A 153 20.13 13.38 -13.36
N GLU A 154 20.12 13.56 -12.04
CA GLU A 154 19.71 12.52 -11.09
C GLU A 154 18.29 12.03 -11.38
N ARG A 155 17.35 12.97 -11.56
CA ARG A 155 15.96 12.69 -11.92
C ARG A 155 15.86 11.96 -13.26
N TYR A 156 16.59 12.41 -14.28
CA TYR A 156 16.62 11.72 -15.56
C TYR A 156 17.13 10.28 -15.42
N LEU A 157 18.20 10.05 -14.65
CA LEU A 157 18.77 8.72 -14.41
C LEU A 157 17.81 7.81 -13.62
N LYS A 158 17.13 8.33 -12.58
CA LYS A 158 16.06 7.61 -11.88
C LYS A 158 14.95 7.18 -12.83
N SER A 159 14.50 8.09 -13.70
CA SER A 159 13.46 7.78 -14.70
C SER A 159 13.88 6.66 -15.67
N LEU A 160 15.14 6.65 -16.10
CA LEU A 160 15.68 5.57 -16.94
C LEU A 160 15.80 4.25 -16.17
N ALA A 161 16.17 4.31 -14.90
CA ALA A 161 16.30 3.13 -14.05
C ALA A 161 14.94 2.45 -13.79
N MET A 162 13.86 3.23 -13.64
CA MET A 162 12.49 2.70 -13.55
C MET A 162 12.09 1.95 -14.82
N ASP A 163 12.24 2.58 -15.99
CA ASP A 163 11.95 1.93 -17.28
C ASP A 163 12.78 0.66 -17.50
N ARG A 164 14.07 0.70 -17.12
CA ARG A 164 14.96 -0.46 -17.17
C ARG A 164 14.47 -1.59 -16.26
N ALA A 165 14.03 -1.25 -15.05
CA ALA A 165 13.51 -2.22 -14.09
C ALA A 165 12.24 -2.88 -14.64
N LEU A 166 11.32 -2.09 -15.21
CA LEU A 166 10.06 -2.56 -15.78
C LEU A 166 10.28 -3.59 -16.91
N VAL A 167 11.18 -3.30 -17.86
CA VAL A 167 11.47 -4.27 -18.95
C VAL A 167 12.13 -5.54 -18.42
N LEU A 168 12.98 -5.44 -17.39
CA LEU A 168 13.60 -6.59 -16.75
C LEU A 168 12.61 -7.41 -15.91
N GLN A 169 11.63 -6.77 -15.27
CA GLN A 169 10.55 -7.46 -14.54
C GLN A 169 9.74 -8.29 -15.51
N LYS A 170 9.27 -7.69 -16.62
CA LYS A 170 8.53 -8.38 -17.66
C LYS A 170 9.32 -9.56 -18.25
N PHE A 171 10.60 -9.35 -18.52
CA PHE A 171 11.48 -10.43 -18.97
C PHE A 171 11.55 -11.56 -17.93
N LEU A 172 11.74 -11.24 -16.65
CA LEU A 172 11.86 -12.24 -15.59
C LEU A 172 10.56 -13.03 -15.39
N VAL A 173 9.40 -12.37 -15.47
CA VAL A 173 8.08 -13.04 -15.46
C VAL A 173 8.02 -14.09 -16.56
N ASN A 174 8.26 -13.68 -17.81
CA ASN A 174 8.26 -14.60 -18.95
C ASN A 174 9.29 -15.71 -18.80
N PHE A 175 10.51 -15.40 -18.34
CA PHE A 175 11.59 -16.37 -18.14
C PHE A 175 11.27 -17.40 -17.04
N ILE A 176 10.50 -17.02 -16.03
CA ILE A 176 10.01 -17.93 -15.01
C ILE A 176 9.03 -18.93 -15.63
N GLY A 177 8.01 -18.48 -16.36
CA GLY A 177 7.07 -19.39 -17.03
C GLY A 177 7.76 -20.26 -18.09
N TYR A 178 8.45 -19.60 -19.02
CA TYR A 178 9.00 -20.19 -20.24
C TYR A 178 10.46 -19.74 -20.43
N PRO A 179 11.45 -20.44 -19.84
CA PRO A 179 12.85 -20.12 -20.04
C PRO A 179 13.26 -20.47 -21.47
N GLU A 180 13.91 -19.53 -22.16
CA GLU A 180 14.34 -19.73 -23.55
C GLU A 180 15.87 -19.61 -23.68
N GLU A 181 16.42 -20.27 -24.69
CA GLU A 181 17.88 -20.40 -24.88
C GLU A 181 18.56 -19.08 -25.28
N ASP A 182 17.84 -18.18 -25.93
CA ASP A 182 18.30 -16.86 -26.40
C ASP A 182 18.16 -15.74 -25.34
N ALA A 183 17.87 -16.11 -24.08
CA ALA A 183 17.61 -15.20 -22.97
C ALA A 183 18.66 -14.07 -22.84
N VAL A 184 19.95 -14.39 -23.04
CA VAL A 184 21.05 -13.40 -23.01
C VAL A 184 20.89 -12.36 -24.10
N ALA A 185 20.62 -12.78 -25.34
CA ALA A 185 20.47 -11.89 -26.48
C ALA A 185 19.29 -10.93 -26.28
N ARG A 186 18.17 -11.44 -25.74
CA ARG A 186 17.01 -10.60 -25.41
C ARG A 186 17.28 -9.59 -24.30
N VAL A 187 17.85 -10.02 -23.18
CA VAL A 187 18.22 -9.09 -22.10
C VAL A 187 19.17 -8.03 -22.63
N ASN A 188 20.17 -8.42 -23.42
CA ASN A 188 21.08 -7.46 -24.06
C ASN A 188 20.33 -6.48 -24.98
N GLY A 189 19.40 -6.98 -25.81
CA GLY A 189 18.55 -6.17 -26.67
C GLY A 189 17.71 -5.14 -25.89
N PHE A 190 17.22 -5.49 -24.70
CA PHE A 190 16.53 -4.55 -23.81
C PHE A 190 17.47 -3.54 -23.15
N LEU A 191 18.70 -3.93 -22.82
CA LEU A 191 19.65 -3.09 -22.07
C LEU A 191 20.39 -2.05 -22.95
N VAL A 192 20.72 -2.40 -24.20
CA VAL A 192 21.48 -1.53 -25.13
C VAL A 192 20.84 -0.14 -25.30
N PRO A 193 19.51 0.01 -25.50
CA PRO A 193 18.88 1.32 -25.60
C PRO A 193 19.10 2.24 -24.40
N PHE A 194 19.26 1.69 -23.19
CA PHE A 194 19.53 2.49 -22.00
C PHE A 194 20.97 3.00 -21.98
N GLU A 195 21.94 2.15 -22.28
CA GLU A 195 23.35 2.56 -22.35
C GLU A 195 23.58 3.62 -23.45
N LEU A 196 22.84 3.53 -24.56
CA LEU A 196 22.84 4.57 -25.60
C LEU A 196 22.30 5.92 -25.08
N LYS A 197 21.21 5.93 -24.31
CA LYS A 197 20.65 7.16 -23.70
C LYS A 197 21.61 7.78 -22.70
N ILE A 198 22.33 6.97 -21.92
CA ILE A 198 23.36 7.46 -20.99
C ILE A 198 24.53 8.07 -21.75
N SER A 199 25.01 7.41 -22.80
CA SER A 199 26.05 7.96 -23.68
C SER A 199 25.62 9.30 -24.30
N GLN A 200 24.37 9.41 -24.75
CA GLN A 200 23.79 10.65 -25.27
C GLN A 200 23.72 11.75 -24.22
N LEU A 201 23.31 11.43 -22.98
CA LEU A 201 23.29 12.38 -21.87
C LEU A 201 24.70 12.93 -21.61
N LYS A 202 25.71 12.06 -21.50
CA LYS A 202 27.11 12.47 -21.27
C LYS A 202 27.64 13.41 -22.36
N LYS A 203 27.25 13.21 -23.62
CA LYS A 203 27.65 14.11 -24.72
C LYS A 203 27.06 15.53 -24.61
N MET A 204 26.00 15.72 -23.83
CA MET A 204 25.28 16.99 -23.75
C MET A 204 25.49 17.75 -22.43
N VAL A 205 26.06 17.10 -21.43
CA VAL A 205 26.33 17.68 -20.11
C VAL A 205 27.83 17.98 -19.95
N PRO A 206 28.18 18.98 -19.12
CA PRO A 206 29.58 19.31 -18.82
C PRO A 206 30.38 18.09 -18.31
N LEU A 207 31.69 18.07 -18.59
CA LEU A 207 32.59 16.95 -18.30
C LEU A 207 32.63 16.63 -16.79
N GLU A 208 32.46 17.66 -15.96
CA GLU A 208 32.45 17.61 -14.50
C GLU A 208 31.37 16.67 -13.95
N HIS A 209 30.30 16.42 -14.70
CA HIS A 209 29.22 15.51 -14.29
C HIS A 209 29.42 14.06 -14.76
N HIS A 210 30.41 13.76 -15.59
CA HIS A 210 30.53 12.43 -16.23
C HIS A 210 30.81 11.32 -15.23
N GLU A 211 31.70 11.56 -14.27
CA GLU A 211 32.02 10.60 -13.21
C GLU A 211 30.81 10.36 -12.30
N GLN A 212 30.10 11.42 -11.92
CA GLN A 212 28.87 11.32 -11.14
C GLN A 212 27.79 10.51 -11.89
N ILE A 213 27.63 10.73 -13.20
CA ILE A 213 26.69 9.98 -14.04
C ILE A 213 27.07 8.50 -14.06
N ASP A 214 28.34 8.17 -14.32
CA ASP A 214 28.79 6.78 -14.42
C ASP A 214 28.63 6.04 -13.08
N GLY A 215 29.03 6.69 -11.98
CA GLY A 215 28.89 6.15 -10.62
C GLY A 215 27.43 5.93 -10.23
N TYR A 216 26.60 6.96 -10.39
CA TYR A 216 25.19 6.90 -10.02
C TYR A 216 24.39 5.93 -10.89
N TRP A 217 24.66 5.90 -12.21
CA TRP A 217 24.03 4.94 -13.12
C TRP A 217 24.43 3.50 -12.79
N THR A 218 25.69 3.26 -12.43
CA THR A 218 26.15 1.94 -11.99
C THR A 218 25.42 1.48 -10.73
N ASP A 219 25.26 2.36 -9.75
CA ASP A 219 24.51 2.05 -8.53
C ASP A 219 23.02 1.81 -8.82
N LEU A 220 22.38 2.65 -9.63
CA LEU A 220 21.00 2.46 -10.06
C LEU A 220 20.83 1.10 -10.76
N LYS A 221 21.70 0.74 -11.70
CA LYS A 221 21.63 -0.56 -12.39
C LYS A 221 21.63 -1.74 -11.43
N ARG A 222 22.45 -1.68 -10.37
CA ARG A 222 22.55 -2.76 -9.37
C ARG A 222 21.39 -2.75 -8.37
N ASN A 223 20.86 -1.59 -8.03
CA ASN A 223 19.77 -1.44 -7.06
C ASN A 223 18.39 -1.73 -7.68
N THR A 224 18.20 -1.45 -8.97
CA THR A 224 16.90 -1.59 -9.64
C THR A 224 16.79 -2.81 -10.55
N THR A 225 17.79 -3.70 -10.58
CA THR A 225 17.63 -4.99 -11.26
C THR A 225 16.70 -5.88 -10.44
N PRO A 226 15.52 -6.24 -10.96
CA PRO A 226 14.50 -6.96 -10.21
C PRO A 226 15.00 -8.36 -9.82
N GLY A 227 14.63 -8.81 -8.63
CA GLY A 227 14.94 -10.14 -8.12
C GLY A 227 16.40 -10.39 -7.74
N ILE A 228 17.32 -9.45 -7.95
CA ILE A 228 18.75 -9.65 -7.65
C ILE A 228 19.24 -8.62 -6.63
N LEU A 229 19.86 -9.09 -5.55
CA LEU A 229 20.49 -8.27 -4.53
C LEU A 229 21.71 -7.54 -5.12
N LYS A 230 21.88 -6.24 -4.80
CA LYS A 230 23.01 -5.39 -5.22
C LYS A 230 24.38 -6.10 -5.10
N LEU A 231 24.58 -6.82 -3.99
CA LEU A 231 25.84 -7.52 -3.68
C LEU A 231 26.15 -8.70 -4.61
N CYS A 232 25.15 -9.28 -5.27
CA CYS A 232 25.33 -10.37 -6.23
C CYS A 232 25.63 -9.89 -7.64
N LEU A 233 25.50 -8.58 -7.90
CA LEU A 233 25.83 -7.99 -9.19
C LEU A 233 27.22 -7.35 -9.16
N PRO A 234 28.08 -7.63 -10.16
CA PRO A 234 29.36 -6.95 -10.28
C PRO A 234 29.15 -5.46 -10.60
N LYS A 235 30.24 -4.69 -10.56
CA LYS A 235 30.19 -3.25 -10.90
C LYS A 235 29.68 -3.04 -12.33
N ASN A 236 30.20 -3.80 -13.30
CA ASN A 236 29.77 -3.72 -14.69
C ASN A 236 28.76 -4.81 -15.00
N VAL A 237 27.48 -4.54 -14.72
CA VAL A 237 26.39 -5.49 -14.91
C VAL A 237 26.18 -5.81 -16.39
N ARG A 238 26.47 -7.04 -16.81
CA ARG A 238 26.21 -7.53 -18.17
C ARG A 238 24.97 -8.44 -18.24
N ALA A 239 24.45 -8.64 -19.44
CA ALA A 239 23.26 -9.47 -19.68
C ALA A 239 23.48 -10.93 -19.25
N GLU A 240 24.67 -11.48 -19.53
CA GLU A 240 25.04 -12.86 -19.19
C GLU A 240 24.98 -13.11 -17.69
N GLU A 241 25.43 -12.13 -16.91
CA GLU A 241 25.47 -12.21 -15.44
C GLU A 241 24.06 -12.18 -14.85
N ILE A 242 23.19 -11.30 -15.37
CA ILE A 242 21.78 -11.22 -14.97
C ILE A 242 21.08 -12.55 -15.26
N VAL A 243 21.18 -13.05 -16.50
CA VAL A 243 20.52 -14.31 -16.91
C VAL A 243 21.05 -15.51 -16.14
N ASN A 244 22.36 -15.58 -15.87
CA ASN A 244 22.94 -16.66 -15.07
C ASN A 244 22.40 -16.65 -13.63
N ILE A 245 22.24 -15.47 -13.02
CA ILE A 245 21.65 -15.36 -11.67
C ILE A 245 20.17 -15.75 -11.71
N TYR A 246 19.40 -15.27 -12.69
CA TYR A 246 18.00 -15.68 -12.87
C TYR A 246 17.87 -17.19 -13.04
N LYS A 247 18.69 -17.81 -13.89
CA LYS A 247 18.74 -19.26 -14.07
C LYS A 247 18.96 -19.99 -12.75
N LYS A 248 19.94 -19.57 -11.95
CA LYS A 248 20.19 -20.15 -10.61
C LYS A 248 19.01 -19.97 -9.65
N MET A 249 18.34 -18.84 -9.68
CA MET A 249 17.18 -18.59 -8.82
C MET A 249 15.96 -19.41 -9.23
N THR A 250 15.69 -19.54 -10.52
CA THR A 250 14.47 -20.18 -11.03
C THR A 250 14.61 -21.70 -11.18
N GLU A 251 15.77 -22.20 -11.63
CA GLU A 251 16.01 -23.63 -11.83
C GLU A 251 16.51 -24.31 -10.55
N LEU A 252 17.48 -23.69 -9.86
CA LEU A 252 18.11 -24.29 -8.68
C LEU A 252 17.49 -23.84 -7.36
N ARG A 253 16.49 -22.94 -7.40
CA ARG A 253 15.80 -22.42 -6.22
C ARG A 253 16.72 -21.81 -5.15
N VAL A 254 17.78 -21.13 -5.59
CA VAL A 254 18.76 -20.51 -4.67
C VAL A 254 18.35 -19.08 -4.30
N ALA A 255 17.82 -18.87 -3.10
CA ALA A 255 17.39 -17.55 -2.62
C ALA A 255 18.53 -16.62 -2.16
N LYS A 256 19.81 -17.06 -2.21
CA LYS A 256 20.96 -16.29 -1.69
C LYS A 256 21.08 -14.90 -2.30
N CYS A 257 20.70 -14.75 -3.57
CA CYS A 257 20.74 -13.49 -4.29
C CYS A 257 19.37 -12.81 -4.43
N ALA A 258 18.30 -13.37 -3.84
CA ALA A 258 16.98 -12.74 -3.86
C ALA A 258 16.89 -11.69 -2.74
N PRO A 259 16.56 -10.42 -3.03
CA PRO A 259 16.32 -9.41 -2.01
C PRO A 259 15.19 -9.85 -1.06
N LEU A 260 15.22 -9.41 0.21
CA LEU A 260 14.14 -9.74 1.16
C LEU A 260 12.78 -9.27 0.64
N GLY A 261 12.77 -8.08 0.01
CA GLY A 261 11.54 -7.39 -0.32
C GLY A 261 10.78 -6.99 0.94
N GLU A 262 9.67 -6.30 0.73
CA GLU A 262 8.71 -5.96 1.76
C GLU A 262 7.36 -6.45 1.29
N ASP A 263 6.71 -7.24 2.13
CA ASP A 263 5.35 -7.67 1.88
C ASP A 263 4.43 -6.48 2.13
N SER A 264 4.00 -5.84 1.04
CA SER A 264 3.06 -4.71 1.14
C SER A 264 1.73 -5.12 1.77
N GLN A 265 1.37 -6.41 1.78
CA GLN A 265 0.16 -6.91 2.42
C GLN A 265 0.33 -7.14 3.93
N LYS A 266 1.52 -7.49 4.44
CA LYS A 266 1.72 -7.74 5.89
C LYS A 266 1.60 -6.49 6.75
N GLY A 267 1.84 -5.30 6.18
CA GLY A 267 1.65 -4.02 6.89
C GLY A 267 0.27 -3.39 6.69
N GLU A 268 -0.43 -3.75 5.61
CA GLU A 268 -1.77 -3.25 5.32
C GLU A 268 -2.79 -4.14 6.02
N TRP A 269 -3.21 -3.74 7.22
CA TRP A 269 -4.36 -4.35 7.88
C TRP A 269 -5.51 -4.38 6.86
N PRO A 270 -6.07 -5.56 6.54
CA PRO A 270 -7.15 -5.61 5.59
C PRO A 270 -8.27 -4.71 6.12
N LEU A 271 -8.97 -4.01 5.22
CA LEU A 271 -10.04 -3.09 5.61
C LEU A 271 -11.02 -3.75 6.60
N SER A 272 -11.29 -5.04 6.42
CA SER A 272 -12.09 -5.85 7.33
C SER A 272 -11.53 -5.93 8.75
N ALA A 273 -10.21 -6.07 8.93
CA ALA A 273 -9.58 -6.07 10.25
C ALA A 273 -9.63 -4.69 10.90
N CYS A 274 -9.43 -3.61 10.13
CA CYS A 274 -9.63 -2.24 10.65
C CYS A 274 -11.07 -2.01 11.10
N ILE A 275 -12.05 -2.46 10.30
CA ILE A 275 -13.47 -2.39 10.66
C ILE A 275 -13.75 -3.22 11.91
N LEU A 276 -13.19 -4.43 12.01
CA LEU A 276 -13.39 -5.31 13.16
C LEU A 276 -12.79 -4.72 14.44
N VAL A 277 -11.57 -4.18 14.38
CA VAL A 277 -10.95 -3.49 15.53
C VAL A 277 -11.79 -2.30 15.96
N ALA A 278 -12.25 -1.48 15.01
CA ALA A 278 -13.12 -0.35 15.31
C ALA A 278 -14.46 -0.79 15.93
N PHE A 279 -15.06 -1.86 15.41
CA PHE A 279 -16.29 -2.45 15.94
C PHE A 279 -16.11 -3.01 17.36
N MET A 280 -15.01 -3.72 17.62
CA MET A 280 -14.70 -4.26 18.95
C MET A 280 -14.43 -3.17 19.97
N ALA A 281 -13.65 -2.14 19.59
CA ALA A 281 -13.43 -0.96 20.44
C ALA A 281 -14.76 -0.27 20.76
N TRP A 282 -15.65 -0.19 19.79
CA TRP A 282 -16.96 0.41 19.95
C TRP A 282 -17.91 -0.42 20.83
N ILE A 283 -17.96 -1.75 20.69
CA ILE A 283 -18.67 -2.63 21.65
C ILE A 283 -18.15 -2.39 23.06
N GLY A 284 -16.82 -2.30 23.23
CA GLY A 284 -16.20 -2.03 24.53
C GLY A 284 -16.66 -0.71 25.17
N ILE A 285 -17.03 0.30 24.38
CA ILE A 285 -17.56 1.58 24.86
C ILE A 285 -19.06 1.50 25.15
N LEU A 286 -19.84 0.81 24.30
CA LEU A 286 -21.30 0.77 24.46
C LEU A 286 -21.79 -0.24 25.50
N LEU A 287 -21.11 -1.37 25.67
CA LEU A 287 -21.52 -2.42 26.59
C LEU A 287 -21.67 -1.89 28.04
N PRO A 288 -20.71 -1.11 28.59
CA PRO A 288 -20.85 -0.54 29.94
C PRO A 288 -21.99 0.47 30.05
N ILE A 289 -22.19 1.30 29.02
CA ILE A 289 -23.28 2.30 28.98
C ILE A 289 -24.62 1.58 29.00
N PHE A 290 -24.76 0.52 28.20
CA PHE A 290 -25.97 -0.30 28.16
C PHE A 290 -26.26 -0.95 29.52
N PHE A 291 -25.25 -1.54 30.17
CA PHE A 291 -25.43 -2.12 31.51
C PHE A 291 -25.87 -1.10 32.54
N ARG A 292 -25.28 0.11 32.54
CA ARG A 292 -25.69 1.22 33.41
C ARG A 292 -27.14 1.65 33.16
N LEU A 293 -27.57 1.73 31.90
CA LEU A 293 -28.94 2.07 31.55
C LEU A 293 -29.94 1.00 32.01
N MET A 294 -29.58 -0.27 31.88
CA MET A 294 -30.40 -1.39 32.36
C MET A 294 -30.53 -1.40 33.89
N GLU A 295 -29.44 -1.13 34.61
CA GLU A 295 -29.41 -0.96 36.06
C GLU A 295 -30.39 0.16 36.49
N TYR A 296 -30.27 1.34 35.89
CA TYR A 296 -31.15 2.48 36.15
C TYR A 296 -32.63 2.19 35.83
N SER A 297 -32.88 1.43 34.76
CA SER A 297 -34.25 1.05 34.37
C SER A 297 -34.90 0.07 35.36
N SER A 298 -34.08 -0.76 36.01
CA SER A 298 -34.53 -1.74 36.99
C SER A 298 -34.92 -1.06 38.30
N ASP A 299 -34.18 -0.02 38.71
CA ASP A 299 -34.50 0.79 39.90
C ASP A 299 -35.78 1.63 39.72
N LEU A 300 -36.13 1.97 38.48
CA LEU A 300 -37.32 2.76 38.14
C LEU A 300 -38.61 1.93 38.05
N LEU A 301 -38.53 0.60 38.07
CA LEU A 301 -39.72 -0.25 38.16
C LEU A 301 -40.19 -0.27 39.62
N PRO A 302 -41.31 0.39 39.96
CA PRO A 302 -41.80 0.40 41.33
C PRO A 302 -42.00 -1.04 41.79
N SER A 303 -41.33 -1.42 42.89
CA SER A 303 -41.50 -2.72 43.51
C SER A 303 -42.99 -2.96 43.74
N LYS A 304 -43.61 -3.83 42.95
CA LYS A 304 -45.01 -4.25 43.10
C LYS A 304 -45.26 -5.04 44.40
N SER A 305 -44.27 -5.13 45.30
CA SER A 305 -44.30 -6.06 46.44
C SER A 305 -45.20 -5.67 47.61
N ASN A 306 -45.78 -4.47 47.69
CA ASN A 306 -46.49 -4.04 48.90
C ASN A 306 -48.01 -3.81 48.78
N ILE A 307 -48.69 -4.30 47.73
CA ILE A 307 -50.14 -4.04 47.55
C ILE A 307 -51.05 -5.18 48.06
N TYR A 308 -50.51 -6.27 48.63
CA TYR A 308 -51.33 -7.42 49.08
C TYR A 308 -51.42 -7.65 50.61
N THR A 309 -50.92 -6.76 51.45
CA THR A 309 -50.86 -6.98 52.93
C THR A 309 -51.73 -6.04 53.78
N GLU A 310 -52.88 -5.59 53.27
CA GLU A 310 -53.87 -4.91 54.12
C GLU A 310 -55.30 -5.25 53.66
N ARG A 311 -55.70 -6.50 53.91
CA ARG A 311 -57.12 -6.87 53.97
C ARG A 311 -57.30 -8.06 54.92
N THR A 312 -57.07 -7.80 56.20
CA THR A 312 -57.56 -8.58 57.34
C THR A 312 -58.02 -7.62 58.41
#